data_AF-A0A9X0XGA0-F1
#
_entry.id   AF-A0A9X0XGA0-F1
#
_cell.length_a   1.000
_cell.length_b   1.000
_cell.length_c   1.000
_cell.angle_alpha   90.00
_cell.angle_beta   90.00
_cell.angle_gamma   90.00
#
_symmetry.space_group_name_H-M   'P 1'
#
loop_
_entity.id
_entity.type
_entity.pdbx_description
1 polymer ?
#
loop_
_entity_poly.entity_id
_entity_poly.type
_entity_poly.pdbx_seq_one_letter_code
_entity_poly.pdbx_strand_id
1 'polypeptide(L)'
;MALRVLRVGVAVLLGASGALICAASWQRWADACPWGERQGAPCDGLQDHRYDFVAPTAPWEPVGDAALLAGWSLLLLAVAFVALPWALAGRRPGIVSAVASSCAVLAMAAVGVATVRSALTGTPVDPIASELTVPVWYLVPPALLARFAIAGRGWGRVAAVWLILSTPLVAAPTYAVGPYDAQPWWEAVSGLFIVAASLCLVSAAAFGTGATPGRTPTPMPPRTTSAAPRSPVRGST
;
A
#
# COMPACT_ATOMS: atom_id res chain seq x y z
N MET A 1 -20.53 11.70 -2.95
CA MET A 1 -19.41 12.51 -3.52
C MET A 1 -18.14 12.44 -2.67
N ALA A 2 -18.21 12.64 -1.34
CA ALA A 2 -17.03 12.62 -0.44
C ALA A 2 -16.08 11.40 -0.62
N LEU A 3 -16.62 10.17 -0.70
CA LEU A 3 -15.79 8.97 -0.89
C LEU A 3 -15.05 8.96 -2.24
N ARG A 4 -15.63 9.51 -3.31
CA ARG A 4 -14.96 9.62 -4.61
C ARG A 4 -13.79 10.59 -4.54
N VAL A 5 -14.00 11.76 -3.94
CA VAL A 5 -12.94 12.77 -3.72
C VAL A 5 -11.81 12.17 -2.89
N LEU A 6 -12.14 11.45 -1.81
CA LEU A 6 -11.17 10.75 -0.98
C LEU A 6 -10.34 9.74 -1.79
N ARG A 7 -10.99 8.89 -2.59
CA ARG A 7 -10.31 7.91 -3.44
C ARG A 7 -9.37 8.55 -4.45
N VAL A 8 -9.79 9.65 -5.08
CA VAL A 8 -8.94 10.40 -6.01
C VAL A 8 -7.76 11.02 -5.28
N GLY A 9 -7.96 11.62 -4.11
CA GLY A 9 -6.87 12.16 -3.29
C GLY A 9 -5.84 11.11 -2.90
N VAL A 10 -6.29 9.95 -2.41
CA VAL A 10 -5.41 8.80 -2.11
C VAL A 10 -4.71 8.30 -3.37
N ALA A 11 -5.41 8.20 -4.49
CA ALA A 11 -4.82 7.77 -5.75
C ALA A 11 -3.70 8.72 -6.21
N VAL A 12 -3.90 10.03 -6.12
CA VAL A 12 -2.87 11.03 -6.47
C VAL A 12 -1.64 10.87 -5.58
N LEU A 13 -1.82 10.72 -4.26
CA LEU A 13 -0.71 10.51 -3.32
C LEU A 13 0.06 9.23 -3.62
N LEU A 14 -0.64 8.12 -3.89
CA LEU A 14 -0.02 6.85 -4.28
C LEU A 14 0.71 6.99 -5.63
N GLY A 15 0.09 7.62 -6.63
CA GLY A 15 0.70 7.81 -7.94
C GLY A 15 1.99 8.63 -7.87
N ALA A 16 1.97 9.72 -7.09
CA ALA A 16 3.16 10.54 -6.85
C ALA A 16 4.23 9.77 -6.07
N SER A 17 3.86 9.02 -5.03
CA SER A 17 4.78 8.16 -4.27
C SER A 17 5.45 7.11 -5.19
N GLY A 18 4.66 6.38 -5.97
CA GLY A 18 5.18 5.38 -6.91
C GLY A 18 6.07 5.98 -8.00
N ALA A 19 5.72 7.15 -8.54
CA ALA A 19 6.55 7.85 -9.52
C ALA A 19 7.90 8.31 -8.93
N LEU A 20 7.90 8.83 -7.70
CA LEU A 20 9.13 9.27 -7.03
C LEU A 20 10.08 8.10 -6.75
N ILE A 21 9.59 6.94 -6.32
CA ILE A 21 10.47 5.78 -6.08
C ILE A 21 11.00 5.19 -7.40
N CYS A 22 10.21 5.23 -8.48
CA CYS A 22 10.71 4.91 -9.82
C CYS A 22 11.81 5.88 -10.26
N ALA A 23 11.65 7.18 -10.01
CA ALA A 23 12.68 8.18 -10.32
C ALA A 23 13.95 8.00 -9.49
N ALA A 24 13.82 7.66 -8.20
CA ALA A 24 14.95 7.30 -7.34
C ALA A 24 15.71 6.09 -7.88
N SER A 25 14.99 5.02 -8.23
CA SER A 25 15.55 3.80 -8.82
C SER A 25 16.22 4.10 -10.17
N TRP A 26 15.63 4.98 -10.99
CA TRP A 26 16.22 5.42 -12.24
C TRP A 26 17.59 6.09 -12.04
N GLN A 27 17.73 6.97 -11.05
CA GLN A 27 19.02 7.60 -10.75
C GLN A 27 20.10 6.59 -10.32
N ARG A 28 19.72 5.49 -9.67
CA ARG A 28 20.66 4.41 -9.34
C ARG A 28 21.05 3.61 -10.57
N TRP A 29 20.08 3.17 -11.37
CA TRP A 29 20.33 2.08 -12.33
C TRP A 29 20.54 2.52 -13.77
N ALA A 30 19.99 3.65 -14.21
CA ALA A 30 19.85 3.95 -15.65
C ALA A 30 21.17 3.96 -16.43
N ASP A 31 22.25 4.44 -15.82
CA ASP A 31 23.55 4.57 -16.47
C ASP A 31 24.42 3.30 -16.38
N ALA A 32 24.07 2.37 -15.49
CA ALA A 32 24.91 1.22 -15.15
C ALA A 32 24.26 -0.13 -15.44
N CYS A 33 22.93 -0.21 -15.44
CA CYS A 33 22.17 -1.44 -15.59
C CYS A 33 20.91 -1.20 -16.44
N PRO A 34 20.97 -1.44 -17.76
CA PRO A 34 19.81 -1.34 -18.64
C PRO A 34 18.61 -2.14 -18.10
N TRP A 35 17.41 -1.66 -18.35
CA TRP A 35 16.20 -2.32 -17.85
C TRP A 35 16.10 -3.78 -18.33
N GLY A 36 15.99 -4.71 -17.38
CA GLY A 36 15.91 -6.15 -17.65
C GLY A 36 17.25 -6.88 -17.61
N GLU A 37 18.37 -6.16 -17.61
CA GLU A 37 19.68 -6.73 -17.30
C GLU A 37 19.85 -6.89 -15.78
N ARG A 38 20.55 -7.95 -15.37
CA ARG A 38 20.75 -8.29 -13.96
C ARG A 38 22.22 -8.38 -13.53
N GLN A 39 23.13 -8.38 -14.50
CA GLN A 39 24.54 -8.69 -14.31
C GLN A 39 25.38 -7.88 -15.29
N GLY A 40 26.60 -7.58 -14.89
CA GLY A 40 27.59 -6.87 -15.69
C GLY A 40 28.41 -5.96 -14.79
N ALA A 41 29.71 -5.79 -15.08
CA ALA A 41 30.64 -5.07 -14.21
C ALA A 41 30.12 -3.71 -13.65
N PRO A 42 29.49 -2.81 -14.44
CA PRO A 42 28.93 -1.57 -13.89
C PRO A 42 27.66 -1.80 -13.05
N CYS A 43 26.83 -2.78 -13.39
CA CYS A 43 25.62 -3.11 -12.65
C CYS A 43 25.94 -3.77 -11.31
N ASP A 44 26.90 -4.71 -11.28
CA ASP A 44 27.26 -5.49 -10.10
C ASP A 44 27.77 -4.59 -8.97
N GLY A 45 28.52 -3.53 -9.29
CA GLY A 45 28.98 -2.56 -8.30
C GLY A 45 27.84 -1.83 -7.59
N LEU A 46 26.77 -1.48 -8.31
CA LEU A 46 25.63 -0.76 -7.74
C LEU A 46 24.64 -1.63 -6.99
N GLN A 47 24.79 -2.96 -7.03
CA GLN A 47 23.96 -3.90 -6.25
C GLN A 47 24.33 -3.96 -4.77
N ASP A 48 25.51 -3.47 -4.41
CA ASP A 48 25.98 -3.41 -3.02
C ASP A 48 25.10 -2.46 -2.17
N HIS A 49 24.79 -2.86 -0.92
CA HIS A 49 24.04 -2.05 0.06
C HIS A 49 24.57 -0.63 0.24
N ARG A 50 25.86 -0.39 -0.02
CA ARG A 50 26.44 0.96 0.06
C ARG A 50 25.71 1.97 -0.82
N TYR A 51 25.01 1.52 -1.86
CA TYR A 51 24.24 2.35 -2.79
C TYR A 51 22.74 2.36 -2.51
N ASP A 52 22.29 1.76 -1.41
CA ASP A 52 20.88 1.78 -1.05
C ASP A 52 20.43 3.20 -0.72
N PHE A 53 19.27 3.58 -1.25
CA PHE A 53 18.72 4.92 -1.07
C PHE A 53 17.42 4.93 -0.25
N VAL A 54 16.95 3.76 0.20
CA VAL A 54 15.83 3.61 1.14
C VAL A 54 16.39 3.17 2.48
N ALA A 55 16.23 3.98 3.54
CA ALA A 55 16.81 3.70 4.85
C ALA A 55 18.33 3.37 4.80
N PRO A 56 19.16 4.26 4.23
CA PRO A 56 20.58 3.99 4.02
C PRO A 56 21.30 3.67 5.33
N THR A 57 22.19 2.68 5.30
CA THR A 57 22.99 2.23 6.45
C THR A 57 24.49 2.41 6.16
N ALA A 58 25.32 2.51 7.20
CA ALA A 58 26.76 2.70 7.01
C ALA A 58 27.46 1.37 6.65
N PRO A 59 28.44 1.37 5.72
CA PRO A 59 28.89 2.50 4.90
C PRO A 59 27.91 2.85 3.76
N TRP A 60 27.75 4.14 3.44
CA TRP A 60 26.81 4.62 2.40
C TRP A 60 27.47 5.59 1.43
N GLU A 61 27.14 5.45 0.14
CA GLU A 61 27.53 6.33 -0.95
C GLU A 61 26.26 6.91 -1.61
N PRO A 62 26.06 8.24 -1.58
CA PRO A 62 24.89 8.86 -2.18
C PRO A 62 24.92 8.75 -3.71
N VAL A 63 23.78 8.40 -4.29
CA VAL A 63 23.59 8.37 -5.75
C VAL A 63 22.61 9.45 -6.16
N GLY A 64 23.13 10.58 -6.65
CA GLY A 64 22.32 11.75 -7.02
C GLY A 64 21.38 12.19 -5.91
N ASP A 65 20.11 12.39 -6.26
CA ASP A 65 19.01 12.74 -5.35
C ASP A 65 18.15 11.51 -4.97
N ALA A 66 18.62 10.28 -5.22
CA ALA A 66 17.79 9.09 -5.10
C ALA A 66 17.20 8.92 -3.69
N ALA A 67 18.02 9.16 -2.66
CA ALA A 67 17.57 9.10 -1.28
C ALA A 67 16.54 10.20 -0.94
N LEU A 68 16.70 11.41 -1.49
CA LEU A 68 15.73 12.49 -1.28
C LEU A 68 14.37 12.13 -1.91
N LEU A 69 14.38 11.62 -3.15
CA LEU A 69 13.19 11.19 -3.87
C LEU A 69 12.49 10.03 -3.17
N ALA A 70 13.24 9.03 -2.72
CA ALA A 70 12.72 7.89 -1.97
C ALA A 70 12.14 8.27 -0.61
N GLY A 71 12.82 9.17 0.11
CA GLY A 71 12.30 9.72 1.36
C GLY A 71 10.96 10.43 1.18
N TRP A 72 10.83 11.30 0.16
CA TRP A 72 9.55 11.93 -0.18
C TRP A 72 8.49 10.93 -0.64
N SER A 73 8.88 9.89 -1.40
CA SER A 73 7.98 8.82 -1.78
C SER A 73 7.34 8.14 -0.54
N LEU A 74 8.15 7.81 0.47
CA LEU A 74 7.67 7.20 1.72
C LEU A 74 6.78 8.15 2.54
N LEU A 75 7.07 9.44 2.56
CA LEU A 75 6.24 10.44 3.24
C LEU A 75 4.87 10.58 2.57
N LEU A 76 4.82 10.64 1.24
CA LEU A 76 3.55 10.66 0.50
C LEU A 76 2.77 9.36 0.70
N LEU A 77 3.46 8.21 0.75
CA LEU A 77 2.84 6.92 1.06
C LEU A 77 2.24 6.91 2.47
N ALA A 78 2.97 7.43 3.47
CA ALA A 78 2.48 7.56 4.83
C ALA A 78 1.21 8.41 4.90
N VAL A 79 1.16 9.55 4.20
CA VAL A 79 -0.05 10.39 4.11
C VAL A 79 -1.19 9.65 3.42
N ALA A 80 -0.93 8.91 2.35
CA ALA A 80 -1.94 8.09 1.67
C ALA A 80 -2.54 7.04 2.63
N PHE A 81 -1.71 6.39 3.45
CA PHE A 81 -2.12 5.37 4.42
C PHE A 81 -3.07 5.89 5.51
N VAL A 82 -3.06 7.20 5.81
CA VAL A 82 -4.02 7.82 6.73
C VAL A 82 -5.45 7.66 6.20
N ALA A 83 -5.69 7.85 4.91
CA ALA A 83 -7.02 7.78 4.31
C ALA A 83 -7.33 6.43 3.64
N LEU A 84 -6.32 5.58 3.48
CA LEU A 84 -6.39 4.32 2.74
C LEU A 84 -7.49 3.35 3.24
N PRO A 85 -7.73 3.16 4.56
CA PRO A 85 -8.78 2.26 5.03
C PRO A 85 -10.17 2.61 4.47
N TRP A 86 -10.49 3.91 4.42
CA TRP A 86 -11.73 4.42 3.87
C TRP A 86 -11.76 4.33 2.34
N ALA A 87 -10.65 4.65 1.67
CA ALA A 87 -10.56 4.58 0.22
C ALA A 87 -10.78 3.16 -0.31
N LEU A 88 -10.17 2.16 0.35
CA LEU A 88 -10.25 0.74 -0.03
C LEU A 88 -11.59 0.10 0.39
N ALA A 89 -12.02 0.28 1.64
CA ALA A 89 -13.16 -0.46 2.19
C ALA A 89 -14.49 0.32 2.17
N GLY A 90 -14.46 1.64 1.95
CA GLY A 90 -15.66 2.49 1.98
C GLY A 90 -16.33 2.60 3.35
N ARG A 91 -15.70 2.07 4.40
CA ARG A 91 -16.21 2.02 5.77
C ARG A 91 -15.13 2.42 6.76
N ARG A 92 -15.53 2.87 7.95
CA ARG A 92 -14.60 3.22 9.02
C ARG A 92 -13.81 1.98 9.46
N PRO A 93 -12.49 2.09 9.69
CA PRO A 93 -11.72 0.98 10.26
C PRO A 93 -12.19 0.71 11.70
N GLY A 94 -12.18 -0.57 12.10
CA GLY A 94 -12.32 -0.92 13.51
C GLY A 94 -11.06 -0.54 14.30
N ILE A 95 -11.14 -0.56 15.63
CA ILE A 95 -10.05 -0.09 16.54
C ILE A 95 -8.71 -0.76 16.21
N VAL A 96 -8.68 -2.08 16.04
CA VAL A 96 -7.45 -2.82 15.69
C VAL A 96 -6.83 -2.32 14.38
N SER A 97 -7.66 -2.12 13.35
CA SER A 97 -7.18 -1.58 12.07
C SER A 97 -6.73 -0.13 12.18
N ALA A 98 -7.39 0.68 13.01
CA ALA A 98 -6.99 2.06 13.25
C ALA A 98 -5.62 2.14 13.94
N VAL A 99 -5.39 1.33 14.99
CA VAL A 99 -4.10 1.25 15.68
C VAL A 99 -3.00 0.77 14.71
N ALA A 100 -3.25 -0.31 13.97
CA ALA A 100 -2.31 -0.81 12.98
C ALA A 100 -2.00 0.22 11.87
N SER A 101 -3.02 0.96 11.40
CA SER A 101 -2.82 2.07 10.47
C SER A 101 -1.93 3.16 11.06
N SER A 102 -2.17 3.57 12.31
CA SER A 102 -1.33 4.57 12.97
C SER A 102 0.12 4.10 13.11
N CYS A 103 0.35 2.86 13.53
CA CYS A 103 1.69 2.28 13.60
C CYS A 103 2.39 2.25 12.23
N ALA A 104 1.68 1.82 11.18
CA ALA A 104 2.20 1.80 9.83
C ALA A 104 2.57 3.21 9.33
N VAL A 105 1.70 4.20 9.53
CA VAL A 105 1.94 5.61 9.15
C VAL A 105 3.15 6.17 9.88
N LEU A 106 3.24 5.98 11.20
CA LEU A 106 4.36 6.49 12.00
C LEU A 106 5.68 5.84 11.61
N ALA A 107 5.69 4.53 11.36
CA ALA A 107 6.90 3.82 10.94
C ALA A 107 7.35 4.27 9.54
N MET A 108 6.44 4.35 8.56
CA MET A 108 6.76 4.88 7.22
C MET A 108 7.26 6.32 7.28
N ALA A 109 6.64 7.16 8.10
CA ALA A 109 7.07 8.55 8.27
C ALA A 109 8.46 8.63 8.91
N ALA A 110 8.75 7.83 9.94
CA ALA A 110 10.06 7.78 10.57
C ALA A 110 11.15 7.33 9.58
N VAL A 111 10.91 6.29 8.80
CA VAL A 111 11.84 5.83 7.75
C VAL A 111 11.99 6.89 6.65
N GLY A 112 10.90 7.50 6.20
CA GLY A 112 10.92 8.58 5.20
C GLY A 112 11.71 9.80 5.65
N VAL A 113 11.48 10.28 6.88
CA VAL A 113 12.23 11.40 7.48
C VAL A 113 13.70 11.06 7.63
N ALA A 114 14.03 9.85 8.11
CA ALA A 114 15.41 9.39 8.23
C ALA A 114 16.11 9.42 6.86
N THR A 115 15.46 8.87 5.83
CA THR A 115 15.97 8.83 4.46
C THR A 115 16.20 10.24 3.89
N VAL A 116 15.25 11.17 4.07
CA VAL A 116 15.43 12.59 3.67
C VAL A 116 16.60 13.24 4.43
N ARG A 117 16.70 13.01 5.74
CA ARG A 117 17.81 13.56 6.54
C ARG A 117 19.15 13.00 6.10
N SER A 118 19.23 11.72 5.77
CA SER A 118 20.45 11.11 5.21
C SER A 118 20.84 11.79 3.91
N ALA A 119 19.88 12.00 3.00
CA ALA A 119 20.10 12.70 1.74
C ALA A 119 20.62 14.13 1.94
N LEU A 120 20.02 14.89 2.86
CA LEU A 120 20.41 16.28 3.13
C LEU A 120 21.75 16.42 3.84
N THR A 121 22.15 15.43 4.63
CA THR A 121 23.39 15.47 5.42
C THR A 121 24.56 14.77 4.74
N GLY A 122 24.30 13.94 3.72
CA GLY A 122 25.32 13.10 3.09
C GLY A 122 25.83 11.97 3.99
N THR A 123 25.15 11.70 5.12
CA THR A 123 25.53 10.66 6.09
C THR A 123 24.32 9.84 6.50
N PRO A 124 24.43 8.52 6.74
CA PRO A 124 23.33 7.71 7.25
C PRO A 124 22.77 8.26 8.56
N VAL A 125 21.45 8.44 8.60
CA VAL A 125 20.68 8.82 9.79
C VAL A 125 19.67 7.72 10.07
N ASP A 126 19.73 7.18 11.29
CA ASP A 126 18.79 6.14 11.71
C ASP A 126 17.37 6.69 11.93
N PRO A 127 16.33 5.89 11.65
CA PRO A 127 14.98 6.23 12.04
C PRO A 127 14.82 6.27 13.56
N ILE A 128 13.95 7.16 14.02
CA ILE A 128 13.60 7.26 15.45
C ILE A 128 13.09 5.89 15.92
N ALA A 129 13.65 5.39 17.04
CA ALA A 129 13.34 4.07 17.59
C ALA A 129 13.51 2.93 16.54
N SER A 130 14.64 2.91 15.84
CA SER A 130 14.96 1.98 14.74
C SER A 130 14.59 0.52 15.03
N GLU A 131 14.92 0.02 16.23
CA GLU A 131 14.63 -1.35 16.71
C GLU A 131 13.14 -1.73 16.63
N LEU A 132 12.24 -0.75 16.76
CA LEU A 132 10.79 -0.95 16.64
C LEU A 132 10.27 -0.50 15.27
N THR A 133 10.80 0.60 14.74
CA THR A 133 10.32 1.21 13.50
C THR A 133 10.52 0.29 12.30
N VAL A 134 11.68 -0.35 12.16
CA VAL A 134 11.98 -1.25 11.04
C VAL A 134 11.04 -2.46 11.00
N PRO A 135 10.87 -3.26 12.08
CA PRO A 135 9.95 -4.38 12.06
C PRO A 135 8.49 -3.96 11.88
N VAL A 136 8.08 -2.82 12.44
CA VAL A 136 6.71 -2.28 12.23
C VAL A 136 6.50 -1.90 10.77
N TRP A 137 7.44 -1.17 10.17
CA TRP A 137 7.40 -0.78 8.75
C TRP A 137 7.37 -2.00 7.82
N TYR A 138 8.12 -3.05 8.17
CA TYR A 138 8.20 -4.28 7.39
C TYR A 138 6.94 -5.15 7.49
N LEU A 139 6.41 -5.35 8.71
CA LEU A 139 5.36 -6.35 8.97
C LEU A 139 3.93 -5.79 8.97
N VAL A 140 3.72 -4.56 9.46
CA VAL A 140 2.36 -4.05 9.70
C VAL A 140 1.63 -3.65 8.42
N PRO A 141 2.25 -2.90 7.46
CA PRO A 141 1.58 -2.55 6.21
C PRO A 141 1.02 -3.77 5.44
N PRO A 142 1.78 -4.84 5.14
CA PRO A 142 1.24 -5.97 4.38
C PRO A 142 0.12 -6.70 5.13
N ALA A 143 0.23 -6.89 6.45
CA ALA A 143 -0.81 -7.52 7.25
C ALA A 143 -2.13 -6.71 7.23
N LEU A 144 -2.02 -5.39 7.34
CA LEU A 144 -3.15 -4.47 7.28
C LEU A 144 -3.80 -4.48 5.88
N LEU A 145 -2.99 -4.40 4.83
CA LEU A 145 -3.46 -4.43 3.45
C LEU A 145 -4.12 -5.78 3.10
N ALA A 146 -3.58 -6.91 3.57
CA ALA A 146 -4.18 -8.23 3.42
C ALA A 146 -5.57 -8.28 4.06
N ARG A 147 -5.71 -7.74 5.28
CA ARG A 147 -7.02 -7.60 5.93
C ARG A 147 -8.00 -6.77 5.10
N PHE A 148 -7.55 -5.68 4.50
CA PHE A 148 -8.39 -4.87 3.60
C PHE A 148 -8.72 -5.58 2.29
N ALA A 149 -7.81 -6.35 1.72
CA ALA A 149 -8.04 -7.15 0.52
C ALA A 149 -9.11 -8.24 0.75
N ILE A 150 -9.01 -8.97 1.87
CA ILE A 150 -9.97 -10.00 2.28
C ILE A 150 -11.37 -9.39 2.48
N ALA A 151 -11.45 -8.27 3.19
CA ALA A 151 -12.70 -7.59 3.48
C ALA A 151 -13.29 -6.82 2.28
N GLY A 152 -12.44 -6.37 1.37
CA GLY A 152 -12.79 -5.53 0.23
C GLY A 152 -13.36 -6.32 -0.95
N ARG A 153 -13.88 -5.61 -1.95
CA ARG A 153 -14.39 -6.15 -3.21
C ARG A 153 -14.06 -5.20 -4.38
N GLY A 154 -14.11 -5.73 -5.60
CA GLY A 154 -13.87 -4.95 -6.82
C GLY A 154 -12.49 -4.28 -6.84
N TRP A 155 -12.41 -3.09 -7.44
CA TRP A 155 -11.17 -2.33 -7.62
C TRP A 155 -10.42 -2.01 -6.31
N GLY A 156 -11.13 -1.84 -5.19
CA GLY A 156 -10.48 -1.63 -3.89
C GLY A 156 -9.67 -2.84 -3.42
N ARG A 157 -10.15 -4.07 -3.69
CA ARG A 157 -9.40 -5.29 -3.40
C ARG A 157 -8.15 -5.37 -4.29
N VAL A 158 -8.30 -5.10 -5.58
CA VAL A 158 -7.19 -5.16 -6.54
C VAL A 158 -6.10 -4.13 -6.17
N ALA A 159 -6.49 -2.91 -5.79
CA ALA A 159 -5.57 -1.90 -5.29
C ALA A 159 -4.80 -2.39 -4.04
N ALA A 160 -5.50 -3.02 -3.08
CA ALA A 160 -4.87 -3.57 -1.89
C ALA A 160 -3.85 -4.68 -2.23
N VAL A 161 -4.15 -5.55 -3.20
CA VAL A 161 -3.22 -6.60 -3.66
C VAL A 161 -1.97 -5.98 -4.29
N TRP A 162 -2.11 -4.98 -5.16
CA TRP A 162 -0.95 -4.27 -5.71
C TRP A 162 -0.08 -3.64 -4.62
N LEU A 163 -0.69 -3.00 -3.61
CA LEU A 163 0.06 -2.45 -2.47
C LEU A 163 0.73 -3.53 -1.62
N ILE A 164 0.16 -4.74 -1.50
CA ILE A 164 0.82 -5.87 -0.83
C ILE A 164 2.08 -6.26 -1.59
N LEU A 165 1.98 -6.38 -2.91
CA LEU A 165 3.11 -6.73 -3.78
C LEU A 165 4.24 -5.69 -3.74
N SER A 166 3.92 -4.43 -3.45
CA SER A 166 4.91 -3.36 -3.29
C SER A 166 5.56 -3.30 -1.91
N THR A 167 5.17 -4.15 -0.95
CA THR A 167 5.74 -4.09 0.41
C THR A 167 7.13 -4.73 0.48
N PRO A 168 8.02 -4.23 1.35
CA PRO A 168 9.33 -4.86 1.59
C PRO A 168 9.23 -6.35 1.94
N LEU A 169 8.20 -6.75 2.70
CA LEU A 169 7.96 -8.15 3.07
C LEU A 169 7.78 -9.08 1.87
N VAL A 170 7.12 -8.60 0.81
CA VAL A 170 6.97 -9.39 -0.43
C VAL A 170 8.18 -9.21 -1.32
N ALA A 171 8.71 -7.98 -1.43
CA ALA A 171 9.83 -7.66 -2.29
C ALA A 171 11.09 -8.45 -1.92
N ALA A 172 11.50 -8.43 -0.65
CA ALA A 172 12.73 -9.07 -0.15
C ALA A 172 12.86 -10.54 -0.59
N PRO A 173 11.90 -11.43 -0.31
CA PRO A 173 12.02 -12.85 -0.70
C PRO A 173 11.73 -13.14 -2.17
N THR A 174 11.22 -12.20 -2.97
CA THR A 174 10.74 -12.50 -4.33
C THR A 174 11.52 -11.82 -5.44
N TYR A 175 11.74 -10.50 -5.34
CA TYR A 175 12.31 -9.72 -6.44
C TYR A 175 13.31 -8.65 -6.03
N ALA A 176 13.58 -8.46 -4.73
CA ALA A 176 14.50 -7.42 -4.25
C ALA A 176 15.90 -7.94 -3.92
N VAL A 177 16.08 -9.21 -3.53
CA VAL A 177 17.40 -9.74 -3.14
C VAL A 177 18.13 -10.34 -4.34
N GLY A 178 19.33 -9.82 -4.59
CA GLY A 178 20.21 -10.15 -5.70
C GLY A 178 21.39 -11.03 -5.32
N PRO A 179 22.22 -11.44 -6.29
CA PRO A 179 23.49 -12.14 -6.02
C PRO A 179 24.46 -11.32 -5.16
N TYR A 180 24.34 -9.99 -5.23
CA TYR A 180 25.25 -9.02 -4.60
C TYR A 180 24.54 -8.08 -3.62
N ASP A 181 23.39 -8.51 -3.06
CA ASP A 181 22.50 -7.82 -2.11
C ASP A 181 21.18 -7.32 -2.74
N ALA A 182 21.21 -6.27 -3.58
CA ALA A 182 20.01 -5.74 -4.23
C ALA A 182 19.84 -6.19 -5.70
N GLN A 183 18.63 -6.61 -6.11
CA GLN A 183 18.30 -6.84 -7.53
C GLN A 183 18.15 -5.51 -8.27
N PRO A 184 18.72 -5.35 -9.46
CA PRO A 184 18.50 -4.14 -10.26
C PRO A 184 17.02 -3.85 -10.46
N TRP A 185 16.64 -2.58 -10.33
CA TRP A 185 15.28 -2.07 -10.56
C TRP A 185 14.19 -2.55 -9.60
N TRP A 186 14.51 -3.25 -8.51
CA TRP A 186 13.48 -3.76 -7.59
C TRP A 186 12.63 -2.64 -6.99
N GLU A 187 13.22 -1.48 -6.69
CA GLU A 187 12.50 -0.33 -6.14
C GLU A 187 11.53 0.26 -7.17
N ALA A 188 11.93 0.31 -8.46
CA ALA A 188 11.06 0.71 -9.55
C ALA A 188 9.90 -0.27 -9.73
N VAL A 189 10.13 -1.58 -9.61
CA VAL A 189 9.06 -2.59 -9.65
C VAL A 189 8.05 -2.37 -8.52
N SER A 190 8.51 -2.11 -7.29
CA SER A 190 7.62 -1.73 -6.18
C SER A 190 6.86 -0.43 -6.49
N GLY A 191 7.53 0.58 -7.07
CA GLY A 191 6.91 1.83 -7.53
C GLY A 191 5.80 1.62 -8.55
N LEU A 192 6.02 0.77 -9.55
CA LEU A 192 5.02 0.41 -10.56
C LEU A 192 3.79 -0.26 -9.94
N PHE A 193 3.97 -1.11 -8.92
CA PHE A 193 2.85 -1.68 -8.17
C PHE A 193 2.06 -0.61 -7.40
N ILE A 194 2.72 0.38 -6.80
CA ILE A 194 2.04 1.52 -6.16
C ILE A 194 1.25 2.34 -7.18
N VAL A 195 1.81 2.59 -8.37
CA VAL A 195 1.11 3.27 -9.48
C VAL A 195 -0.10 2.45 -9.97
N ALA A 196 0.04 1.13 -10.10
CA ALA A 196 -1.09 0.26 -10.45
C ALA A 196 -2.21 0.32 -9.42
N ALA A 197 -1.87 0.38 -8.12
CA ALA A 197 -2.85 0.58 -7.05
C ALA A 197 -3.55 1.94 -7.15
N SER A 198 -2.84 3.01 -7.50
CA SER A 198 -3.41 4.33 -7.78
C SER A 198 -4.47 4.26 -8.90
N LEU A 199 -4.13 3.65 -10.04
CA LEU A 199 -5.06 3.49 -11.17
C LEU A 199 -6.30 2.67 -10.79
N CYS A 200 -6.15 1.65 -9.95
CA CYS A 200 -7.28 0.89 -9.42
C CYS A 200 -8.20 1.78 -8.55
N LEU A 201 -7.66 2.68 -7.73
CA LEU A 201 -8.47 3.60 -6.93
C LEU A 201 -9.19 4.67 -7.77
N VAL A 202 -8.55 5.18 -8.83
CA VAL A 202 -9.23 6.05 -9.82
C VAL A 202 -10.40 5.30 -10.46
N SER A 203 -10.17 4.05 -10.86
CA SER A 203 -11.21 3.18 -11.43
C SER A 203 -12.36 2.93 -10.42
N ALA A 204 -12.02 2.71 -9.14
CA ALA A 204 -13.01 2.58 -8.08
C ALA A 204 -13.84 3.86 -7.87
N ALA A 205 -13.25 5.04 -8.09
CA ALA A 205 -13.95 6.32 -8.00
C ALA A 205 -14.87 6.56 -9.21
N ALA A 206 -14.43 6.19 -10.41
CA ALA A 206 -15.16 6.36 -11.67
C ALA A 206 -16.34 5.38 -11.80
N PHE A 207 -16.10 4.09 -11.53
CA PHE A 207 -17.09 3.02 -11.80
C PHE A 207 -17.91 2.60 -10.56
N GLY A 208 -17.58 3.10 -9.37
CA GLY A 208 -18.12 2.64 -8.09
C GLY A 208 -19.56 3.06 -7.75
N THR A 209 -20.40 3.45 -8.70
CA THR A 209 -21.74 4.04 -8.42
C THR A 209 -22.95 3.26 -8.92
N GLY A 210 -22.82 1.96 -9.14
CA GLY A 210 -23.90 1.12 -9.64
C GLY A 210 -24.76 0.37 -8.60
N ALA A 211 -24.71 0.71 -7.30
CA ALA A 211 -25.65 0.13 -6.33
C ALA A 211 -26.92 1.00 -6.27
N THR A 212 -27.84 0.69 -7.18
CA THR A 212 -29.13 1.33 -7.43
C THR A 212 -29.88 1.69 -6.13
N PRO A 213 -30.03 2.98 -5.79
CA PRO A 213 -30.99 3.41 -4.77
C PRO A 213 -32.37 3.36 -5.42
N GLY A 214 -32.99 2.17 -5.43
CA GLY A 214 -34.24 2.02 -6.15
C GLY A 214 -34.77 0.59 -6.23
N ARG A 215 -34.50 -0.25 -5.22
CA ARG A 215 -35.48 -1.32 -4.95
C ARG A 215 -36.61 -0.63 -4.20
N THR A 216 -37.48 0.05 -4.95
CA THR A 216 -38.83 0.37 -4.49
C THR A 216 -39.36 -0.94 -3.89
N PRO A 217 -39.74 -0.98 -2.60
CA PRO A 217 -40.33 -2.18 -2.03
C PRO A 217 -41.48 -2.55 -2.97
N THR A 218 -41.36 -3.68 -3.66
CA THR A 218 -42.50 -4.25 -4.36
C THR A 218 -43.56 -4.38 -3.26
N PRO A 219 -44.72 -3.70 -3.37
CA PRO A 219 -45.73 -3.76 -2.33
C PRO A 219 -46.03 -5.24 -2.09
N MET A 220 -45.79 -5.69 -0.86
CA MET A 220 -46.08 -7.06 -0.50
C MET A 220 -47.57 -7.27 -0.75
N PRO A 221 -47.99 -8.29 -1.52
CA PRO A 221 -49.40 -8.61 -1.64
C PRO A 221 -49.96 -8.85 -0.23
N PRO A 222 -51.21 -8.40 0.04
CA PRO A 222 -51.81 -8.51 1.35
C PRO A 222 -51.77 -9.97 1.81
N ARG A 223 -51.21 -10.17 3.01
CA ARG A 223 -51.11 -11.46 3.66
C ARG A 223 -52.53 -11.95 3.94
N THR A 224 -53.04 -12.84 3.09
CA THR A 224 -54.30 -13.54 3.36
C THR A 224 -54.07 -14.43 4.58
N THR A 225 -54.59 -13.99 5.72
CA THR A 225 -54.72 -14.80 6.93
C THR A 225 -55.70 -15.93 6.63
N SER A 226 -55.18 -17.03 6.09
CA SER A 226 -55.90 -18.30 6.06
C SER A 226 -56.07 -18.77 7.51
N ALA A 227 -57.28 -18.62 8.03
CA ALA A 227 -57.65 -19.08 9.35
C ALA A 227 -57.52 -20.61 9.39
N ALA A 228 -56.57 -21.12 10.17
CA ALA A 228 -56.47 -22.54 10.43
C ALA A 228 -57.67 -23.00 11.29
N PRO A 229 -58.35 -24.10 10.93
CA PRO A 229 -59.46 -24.63 11.71
C PRO A 229 -58.94 -25.20 13.05
N ARG A 230 -59.54 -24.74 14.15
CA ARG A 230 -59.32 -25.29 15.50
C ARG A 230 -59.79 -26.75 15.52
N SER A 231 -58.87 -27.67 15.84
CA SER A 231 -59.24 -29.05 16.14
C SER A 231 -60.02 -29.12 17.46
N PRO A 232 -61.09 -29.93 17.54
CA PRO A 232 -61.87 -30.09 18.76
C PRO A 232 -61.13 -30.98 19.76
N VAL A 233 -61.17 -30.52 21.01
CA VAL A 233 -60.77 -31.24 22.23
C VAL A 233 -61.54 -32.56 22.32
N ARG A 234 -60.85 -33.70 22.26
CA ARG A 234 -61.38 -34.97 22.77
C ARG A 234 -60.96 -35.10 24.23
N GLY A 235 -61.92 -34.94 25.13
CA GLY A 235 -61.85 -35.51 26.46
C GLY A 235 -62.33 -36.96 26.44
N SER A 236 -61.74 -37.79 27.29
CA SER A 236 -62.41 -38.91 27.96
C SER A 236 -61.47 -39.54 28.98
N THR A 237 -61.94 -39.52 30.23
CA THR A 237 -61.78 -40.49 31.35
C THR A 237 -60.38 -40.86 31.82
#